data_AF-A0A1G3QYZ3-F1
#
_entry.id   AF-A0A1G3QYZ3-F1
#
_cell.length_a   1.000
_cell.length_b   1.000
_cell.length_c   1.000
_cell.angle_alpha   90.00
_cell.angle_beta   90.00
_cell.angle_gamma   90.00
#
_symmetry.space_group_name_H-M   'P 1'
#
loop_
_entity.id
_entity.type
_entity.pdbx_description
1 polymer ?
#
loop_
_entity_poly.entity_id
_entity_poly.type
_entity_poly.pdbx_seq_one_letter_code
_entity_poly.pdbx_strand_id
1 'polypeptide(L)' 'MVIKRKNAMPLKKGKNAGKIRPYVVFDPQEYKEISRLALELDMEKGEFIRAAVLHVVKNKIDPRKK' A
#
# COMPACT_ATOMS: atom_id res chain seq x y z
N MET A 1 -34.84 28.04 -26.63
CA MET A 1 -34.81 27.59 -25.22
C MET A 1 -33.37 27.21 -24.88
N VAL A 2 -32.63 28.06 -24.16
CA VAL A 2 -31.16 27.89 -23.95
C VAL A 2 -30.91 27.07 -22.69
N ILE A 3 -30.43 25.84 -22.84
CA ILE A 3 -30.09 24.97 -21.71
C ILE A 3 -28.77 25.43 -21.11
N LYS A 4 -28.82 26.12 -19.96
CA LYS A 4 -27.63 26.48 -19.18
C LYS A 4 -26.96 25.20 -18.65
N ARG A 5 -25.73 24.94 -19.08
CA ARG A 5 -24.90 23.86 -18.51
C ARG A 5 -24.65 24.16 -17.03
N LYS A 6 -25.09 23.28 -16.12
CA LYS A 6 -24.74 23.34 -14.70
C LYS A 6 -23.23 23.29 -14.56
N ASN A 7 -22.65 24.27 -13.85
CA ASN A 7 -21.25 24.26 -13.46
C ASN A 7 -20.92 22.91 -12.79
N ALA A 8 -20.04 22.13 -13.41
CA ALA A 8 -19.48 20.94 -12.79
C ALA A 8 -18.71 21.40 -11.53
N MET A 9 -19.19 20.98 -10.35
CA MET A 9 -18.49 21.26 -9.10
C MET A 9 -17.08 20.64 -9.18
N PRO A 10 -16.02 21.36 -8.78
CA PRO A 10 -14.68 20.80 -8.76
C PRO A 10 -14.67 19.59 -7.82
N LEU A 11 -14.26 18.43 -8.33
CA LEU A 11 -14.01 17.24 -7.54
C LEU A 11 -13.13 17.65 -6.36
N LYS A 12 -13.65 17.59 -5.12
CA LYS A 12 -12.85 17.77 -3.91
C LYS A 12 -11.67 16.81 -4.05
N LYS A 13 -10.45 17.32 -4.27
CA LYS A 13 -9.21 16.52 -4.18
C LYS A 13 -9.26 15.84 -2.82
N GLY A 14 -9.58 14.55 -2.82
CA GLY A 14 -9.63 13.77 -1.59
C GLY A 14 -8.28 13.95 -0.89
N LYS A 15 -8.29 14.07 0.44
CA LYS A 15 -7.09 14.28 1.28
C LYS A 15 -5.94 13.27 1.05
N ASN A 16 -6.15 12.24 0.23
CA ASN A 16 -5.17 11.23 -0.14
C ASN A 16 -4.67 11.31 -1.61
N ALA A 17 -5.00 12.36 -2.37
CA ALA A 17 -4.64 12.51 -3.79
C ALA A 17 -3.13 12.67 -4.09
N GLY A 18 -2.26 12.51 -3.10
CA GLY A 18 -0.79 12.53 -3.25
C GLY A 18 -0.07 11.38 -2.56
N LYS A 19 -0.78 10.39 -1.99
CA LYS A 19 -0.14 9.22 -1.41
C LYS A 19 0.17 8.23 -2.53
N ILE A 20 1.44 8.16 -2.93
CA ILE A 20 1.93 7.11 -3.81
C ILE A 20 1.58 5.77 -3.16
N ARG A 21 0.78 4.96 -3.86
CA ARG A 21 0.53 3.57 -3.49
C ARG A 21 1.52 2.73 -4.28
N PRO A 22 2.65 2.29 -3.68
CA PRO A 22 3.53 1.37 -4.37
C PRO A 22 2.77 0.09 -4.67
N TYR A 23 2.69 -0.27 -5.94
CA TYR A 23 2.16 -1.57 -6.37
C TYR A 23 3.29 -2.57 -6.27
N VAL A 24 3.28 -3.38 -5.22
CA VAL A 24 4.18 -4.51 -5.07
C VAL A 24 3.42 -5.75 -5.53
N VAL A 25 3.98 -6.44 -6.52
CA VAL A 25 3.46 -7.72 -7.00
C VAL A 25 4.29 -8.80 -6.32
N PHE A 26 3.60 -9.70 -5.63
CA PHE A 26 4.20 -10.88 -5.01
C PHE A 26 3.85 -12.10 -5.85
N ASP A 27 4.78 -13.05 -5.94
CA ASP A 27 4.48 -14.34 -6.50
C ASP A 27 3.45 -15.09 -5.62
N PRO A 28 2.69 -16.04 -6.17
CA PRO A 28 1.67 -16.76 -5.39
C PRO A 28 2.23 -17.47 -4.14
N GLN A 29 3.49 -17.91 -4.20
CA GLN A 29 4.17 -18.54 -3.08
C GLN A 29 4.51 -17.53 -1.98
N GLU A 30 5.13 -16.40 -2.34
CA GLU A 30 5.42 -15.29 -1.43
C GLU A 30 4.14 -14.77 -0.76
N TYR A 31 3.06 -14.66 -1.53
CA TYR A 31 1.77 -14.22 -1.01
C TYR A 31 1.21 -15.17 0.06
N LYS A 32 1.38 -16.49 -0.13
CA LYS A 32 1.00 -17.48 0.89
C LYS A 32 1.85 -17.37 2.14
N GLU A 33 3.17 -17.19 1.99
CA GLU A 33 4.09 -17.04 3.12
C GLU A 33 3.80 -15.78 3.93
N ILE A 34 3.61 -14.63 3.27
CA ILE A 34 3.21 -13.38 3.91
C ILE A 34 1.89 -13.57 4.67
N SER A 35 0.93 -14.28 4.05
CA SER A 35 -0.36 -14.54 4.71
C SER A 35 -0.21 -15.41 5.95
N ARG A 36 0.65 -16.43 5.91
CA ARG A 36 0.91 -17.32 7.04
C ARG A 36 1.58 -16.56 8.19
N LEU A 37 2.64 -15.81 7.90
CA LEU A 37 3.38 -15.02 8.89
C LEU A 37 2.52 -13.93 9.52
N ALA A 38 1.67 -13.27 8.72
CA ALA A 38 0.73 -12.29 9.24
C ALA A 38 -0.28 -12.91 10.23
N LEU A 39 -0.78 -14.12 9.93
CA LEU A 39 -1.66 -14.87 10.85
C LEU A 39 -0.93 -15.32 12.12
N GLU A 40 0.32 -15.79 12.01
CA GLU A 40 1.14 -16.20 13.17
C GLU A 40 1.36 -15.05 14.16
N LEU A 41 1.40 -13.80 13.66
CA LEU A 41 1.61 -12.59 14.46
C LEU A 41 0.31 -11.87 14.83
N ASP A 42 -0.85 -12.42 14.47
CA ASP A 42 -2.18 -11.81 14.66
C ASP A 42 -2.28 -10.39 14.05
N MET A 43 -1.73 -10.22 12.84
CA MET A 43 -1.68 -8.94 12.13
C MET A 43 -2.45 -9.01 10.79
N GLU A 44 -3.00 -7.87 10.37
CA GLU A 44 -3.45 -7.74 8.97
C GLU A 44 -2.25 -7.78 8.01
N LYS A 45 -2.41 -8.43 6.85
CA LYS A 45 -1.32 -8.55 5.86
C LYS A 45 -0.69 -7.21 5.47
N GLY A 46 -1.53 -6.19 5.28
CA GLY A 46 -1.06 -4.84 4.92
C GLY A 46 -0.30 -4.15 6.06
N GLU A 47 -0.61 -4.49 7.31
CA GLU A 47 0.14 -4.04 8.48
C GLU A 47 1.48 -4.77 8.60
N PHE A 48 1.47 -6.08 8.43
CA PHE A 48 2.68 -6.91 8.42
C PHE A 48 3.70 -6.43 7.38
N ILE A 49 3.27 -6.18 6.13
CA ILE A 49 4.16 -5.68 5.07
C ILE A 49 4.76 -4.32 5.46
N ARG A 50 3.96 -3.41 6.03
CA ARG A 50 4.46 -2.10 6.49
C ARG A 50 5.49 -2.24 7.61
N ALA A 51 5.22 -3.11 8.59
CA ALA A 51 6.13 -3.39 9.68
C ALA A 51 7.45 -3.99 9.17
N ALA A 52 7.39 -4.92 8.22
CA ALA A 52 8.57 -5.53 7.60
C ALA A 52 9.44 -4.49 6.87
N VAL A 53 8.83 -3.62 6.07
CA VAL A 53 9.55 -2.52 5.38
C VAL A 53 10.23 -1.60 6.39
N LEU A 54 9.51 -1.19 7.45
CA LEU A 54 10.08 -0.36 8.50
C LEU A 54 11.21 -1.06 9.25
N HIS A 55 11.11 -2.37 9.47
CA HIS A 55 12.16 -3.17 10.11
C HIS A 55 13.44 -3.20 9.25
N VAL A 56 13.32 -3.42 7.94
CA VAL A 56 14.46 -3.39 7.00
C VAL A 56 15.14 -2.02 7.02
N VAL A 57 14.35 -0.94 6.93
CA VAL A 57 14.87 0.44 6.95
C VAL A 57 15.55 0.77 8.28
N LYS A 58 14.90 0.44 9.40
CA LYS A 58 15.41 0.72 10.76
C LYS A 58 16.72 0.01 11.04
N ASN A 59 16.85 -1.24 10.61
CA ASN A 59 18.05 -2.06 10.83
C ASN A 59 19.10 -1.94 9.72
N LYS A 60 18.85 -1.09 8.69
CA LYS A 60 19.74 -0.91 7.54
C LYS A 60 20.10 -2.24 6.87
N ILE A 61 19.15 -3.17 6.79
CA ILE A 61 19.34 -4.45 6.10
C ILE A 61 19.38 -4.15 4.60
N ASP A 62 20.50 -4.48 3.95
CA ASP A 62 20.63 -4.40 2.50
C ASP A 62 20.25 -5.77 1.91
N PRO A 63 19.08 -5.92 1.27
CA PRO A 63 18.65 -7.20 0.73
C PRO A 63 19.54 -7.71 -0.42
N ARG A 64 20.47 -6.88 -0.94
CA ARG A 64 21.40 -7.24 -2.01
C ARG A 64 22.72 -7.81 -1.49
N LYS A 65 23.04 -7.56 -0.21
CA LYS A 65 24.26 -8.08 0.41
C LYS A 65 23.90 -9.37 1.14
N LYS A 66 24.23 -10.50 0.50
CA LYS A 66 24.19 -11.82 1.11
C LYS A 66 25.37 -12.01 2.05
#